data_AF-A0A2E2W6S8-F1
#
_entry.id   AF-A0A2E2W6S8-F1
#
_cell.length_a   1.000
_cell.length_b   1.000
_cell.length_c   1.000
_cell.angle_alpha   90.00
_cell.angle_beta   90.00
_cell.angle_gamma   90.00
#
_symmetry.space_group_name_H-M   'P 1'
#
loop_
_entity.id
_entity.type
_entity.pdbx_description
1 polymer ?
#
loop_
_entity_poly.entity_id
_entity_poly.type
_entity_poly.pdbx_seq_one_letter_code
_entity_poly.pdbx_strand_id
1 'polypeptide(L)'
;MNFSEVIGQKHIKSHLQTTIQNGRISHAQLFVGDLGTGVLPMAIAYANEILCQQFKEGSPEHILCCKKVAQLAHPDLHFVFPVNTNDRVKKHPVSSLFMKEWRTFVQESPYGSLFSWLQSLGIENKQGNINVDEAADLLKNLALKSFEGGYKVVIIWMADQMNTQCANKILKLVEEPPAKTVLLLLTEQEEQLIGTIRSRCQTLHFPKLSEQDIAAYLTKKKDISTSVAQQIAHRAGGNYQRALQLLEQDGDASTFEKWYVTWVRTAFKAKGNKKAIHELLSWSEDLAGAGRETQKKFLSYCTEVFRQALLKNYKADSLLFFKSTDGNFDISKFAPFVHQNNIFEITEALENASYHIERNGNAKIIFSDLSIQLTRLIHRKETI
;
A
#
# COMPACT_ATOMS: atom_id res chain seq x y z
N MET A 1 12.58 8.05 -13.08
CA MET A 1 12.80 7.09 -11.98
C MET A 1 13.69 6.00 -12.53
N ASN A 2 14.80 5.69 -11.86
CA ASN A 2 15.78 4.71 -12.33
C ASN A 2 15.88 3.50 -11.39
N PHE A 3 16.47 2.39 -11.84
CA PHE A 3 16.65 1.18 -11.00
C PHE A 3 17.45 1.45 -9.71
N SER A 4 18.33 2.46 -9.72
CA SER A 4 19.10 2.90 -8.54
C SER A 4 18.26 3.58 -7.47
N GLU A 5 17.08 4.10 -7.82
CA GLU A 5 16.17 4.79 -6.91
C GLU A 5 15.14 3.86 -6.25
N VAL A 6 14.96 2.66 -6.83
CA VAL A 6 14.09 1.61 -6.29
C VAL A 6 14.78 0.93 -5.09
N ILE A 7 14.05 0.65 -4.02
CA ILE A 7 14.61 0.06 -2.80
C ILE A 7 14.83 -1.44 -3.02
N GLY A 8 16.00 -1.96 -2.61
CA GLY A 8 16.28 -3.39 -2.61
C GLY A 8 16.11 -4.09 -3.96
N GLN A 9 15.48 -5.28 -3.93
CA GLN A 9 15.07 -6.08 -5.10
C GLN A 9 16.20 -6.43 -6.09
N LYS A 10 17.42 -6.64 -5.61
CA LYS A 10 18.62 -6.82 -6.44
C LYS A 10 18.47 -7.90 -7.53
N HIS A 11 17.88 -9.03 -7.19
CA HIS A 11 17.66 -10.13 -8.13
C HIS A 11 16.70 -9.74 -9.27
N ILE A 12 15.59 -9.07 -8.95
CA ILE A 12 14.60 -8.62 -9.94
C ILE A 12 15.22 -7.57 -10.86
N LYS A 13 15.95 -6.60 -10.30
CA LYS A 13 16.68 -5.59 -11.08
C LYS A 13 17.63 -6.25 -12.08
N SER A 14 18.47 -7.17 -11.59
CA SER A 14 19.42 -7.89 -12.44
C SER A 14 18.72 -8.69 -13.54
N HIS A 15 17.61 -9.36 -13.22
CA HIS A 15 16.82 -10.12 -14.20
C HIS A 15 16.28 -9.20 -15.31
N LEU A 16 15.61 -8.11 -14.95
CA LEU A 16 15.02 -7.15 -15.90
C LEU A 16 16.08 -6.44 -16.75
N GLN A 17 17.24 -6.09 -16.17
CA GLN A 17 18.34 -5.51 -16.95
C GLN A 17 18.91 -6.52 -17.95
N THR A 18 19.02 -7.79 -17.54
CA THR A 18 19.51 -8.87 -18.41
C THR A 18 18.55 -9.15 -19.57
N THR A 19 17.22 -9.06 -19.36
CA THR A 19 16.25 -9.24 -20.46
C THR A 19 16.34 -8.15 -21.51
N ILE A 20 16.59 -6.89 -21.10
CA ILE A 20 16.84 -5.76 -22.00
C ILE A 20 18.13 -5.97 -22.78
N GLN A 21 19.24 -6.25 -22.09
CA GLN A 21 20.55 -6.43 -22.72
C GLN A 21 20.55 -7.55 -23.77
N ASN A 22 19.79 -8.62 -23.53
CA ASN A 22 19.66 -9.74 -24.45
C ASN A 22 18.59 -9.53 -25.54
N GLY A 23 17.86 -8.40 -25.53
CA GLY A 23 16.76 -8.13 -26.46
C GLY A 23 15.56 -9.08 -26.29
N ARG A 24 15.44 -9.78 -25.16
CA ARG A 24 14.40 -10.77 -24.85
C ARG A 24 13.37 -10.20 -23.89
N ILE A 25 12.76 -9.10 -24.27
CA ILE A 25 11.72 -8.43 -23.48
C ILE A 25 10.38 -9.13 -23.75
N SER A 26 9.81 -9.80 -22.74
CA SER A 26 8.43 -10.31 -22.84
C SER A 26 7.46 -9.16 -23.07
N HIS A 27 6.53 -9.36 -24.01
CA HIS A 27 5.52 -8.38 -24.39
C HIS A 27 4.43 -8.21 -23.32
N ALA A 28 4.22 -9.21 -22.47
CA ALA A 28 3.29 -9.14 -21.34
C ALA A 28 3.95 -9.71 -20.08
N GLN A 29 3.99 -8.89 -19.03
CA GLN A 29 4.59 -9.23 -17.75
C GLN A 29 3.62 -8.89 -16.62
N LEU A 30 3.56 -9.77 -15.62
CA LEU A 30 2.75 -9.60 -14.42
C LEU A 30 3.69 -9.45 -13.23
N PHE A 31 3.71 -8.27 -12.61
CA PHE A 31 4.47 -8.01 -11.40
C PHE A 31 3.53 -8.15 -10.21
N VAL A 32 3.83 -9.12 -9.35
CA VAL A 32 3.02 -9.45 -8.17
C VAL A 32 3.79 -9.06 -6.93
N GLY A 33 3.23 -8.25 -6.06
CA GLY A 33 3.87 -7.91 -4.79
C GLY A 33 3.00 -7.07 -3.87
N ASP A 34 3.16 -7.28 -2.56
CA ASP A 34 2.44 -6.54 -1.54
C ASP A 34 2.74 -5.03 -1.59
N LEU A 35 1.84 -4.23 -1.00
CA LEU A 35 2.05 -2.80 -0.79
C LEU A 35 3.44 -2.52 -0.19
N GLY A 36 4.13 -1.52 -0.75
CA GLY A 36 5.43 -1.07 -0.24
C GLY A 36 6.63 -1.91 -0.67
N THR A 37 6.46 -2.97 -1.47
CA THR A 37 7.58 -3.79 -2.01
C THR A 37 8.32 -3.16 -3.20
N GLY A 38 7.75 -2.11 -3.79
CA GLY A 38 8.37 -1.34 -4.89
C GLY A 38 7.98 -1.76 -6.30
N VAL A 39 6.85 -2.46 -6.47
CA VAL A 39 6.34 -2.92 -7.78
C VAL A 39 6.17 -1.75 -8.79
N LEU A 40 5.44 -0.69 -8.41
CA LEU A 40 5.21 0.46 -9.30
C LEU A 40 6.52 1.21 -9.65
N PRO A 41 7.38 1.56 -8.66
CA PRO A 41 8.69 2.15 -8.94
C PRO A 41 9.56 1.29 -9.86
N MET A 42 9.55 -0.03 -9.67
CA MET A 42 10.27 -0.97 -10.52
C MET A 42 9.75 -0.96 -11.96
N ALA A 43 8.43 -0.96 -12.15
CA ALA A 43 7.82 -0.91 -13.47
C ALA A 43 8.18 0.38 -14.21
N ILE A 44 8.18 1.52 -13.53
CA ILE A 44 8.58 2.81 -14.12
C ILE A 44 10.07 2.81 -14.46
N ALA A 45 10.93 2.28 -13.58
CA ALA A 45 12.36 2.16 -13.83
C ALA A 45 12.67 1.25 -15.03
N TYR A 46 11.96 0.13 -15.14
CA TYR A 46 12.08 -0.80 -16.26
C TYR A 46 11.59 -0.17 -17.57
N ALA A 47 10.46 0.54 -17.53
CA ALA A 47 9.95 1.30 -18.67
C ALA A 47 10.95 2.38 -19.14
N ASN A 48 11.63 3.05 -18.21
CA ASN A 48 12.66 4.03 -18.51
C ASN A 48 13.81 3.41 -19.33
N GLU A 49 14.34 2.26 -18.91
CA GLU A 49 15.40 1.59 -19.68
C GLU A 49 14.88 1.08 -21.04
N ILE A 50 13.68 0.48 -21.10
CA ILE A 50 13.10 0.00 -22.37
C ILE A 50 12.91 1.13 -23.38
N LEU A 51 12.42 2.29 -22.95
CA LEU A 51 12.14 3.41 -23.85
C LEU A 51 13.42 4.10 -24.30
N CYS A 52 14.40 4.24 -23.40
CA CYS A 52 15.62 4.99 -23.68
C CYS A 52 16.77 4.14 -24.26
N GLN A 53 16.64 2.81 -24.34
CA GLN A 53 17.66 1.91 -24.91
C GLN A 53 18.01 2.19 -26.38
N GLN A 54 17.10 2.84 -27.13
CA GLN A 54 17.34 3.18 -28.54
C GLN A 54 18.36 4.32 -28.71
N PHE A 55 18.62 5.09 -27.65
CA PHE A 55 19.58 6.18 -27.64
C PHE A 55 20.87 5.72 -26.98
N LYS A 56 22.01 6.19 -27.50
CA LYS A 56 23.32 5.92 -26.89
C LYS A 56 23.34 6.47 -25.45
N GLU A 57 23.73 5.63 -24.50
CA GLU A 57 23.81 6.02 -23.10
C GLU A 57 24.66 7.30 -22.93
N GLY A 58 24.12 8.28 -22.18
CA GLY A 58 24.74 9.58 -21.97
C GLY A 58 24.59 10.60 -23.11
N SER A 59 23.95 10.26 -24.23
CA SER A 59 23.68 11.24 -25.29
C SER A 59 22.62 12.28 -24.87
N PRO A 60 22.57 13.47 -25.50
CA PRO A 60 21.52 14.46 -25.22
C PRO A 60 20.10 13.90 -25.39
N GLU A 61 19.89 13.05 -26.40
CA GLU A 61 18.61 12.38 -26.66
C GLU A 61 18.27 11.39 -25.55
N HIS A 62 19.25 10.60 -25.10
CA HIS A 62 19.08 9.67 -23.99
C HIS A 62 18.68 10.38 -22.69
N ILE A 63 19.38 11.48 -22.37
CA ILE A 63 19.08 12.31 -21.19
C ILE A 63 17.68 12.91 -21.29
N LEU A 64 17.28 13.40 -22.48
CA LEU A 64 15.95 13.95 -22.72
C LEU A 64 14.86 12.88 -22.56
N CYS A 65 15.06 11.69 -23.12
CA CYS A 65 14.16 10.54 -22.93
C CYS A 65 13.97 10.21 -21.45
N CYS A 66 15.09 10.04 -20.72
CA CYS A 66 15.05 9.74 -19.28
C CYS A 66 14.32 10.81 -18.48
N LYS A 67 14.50 12.09 -18.85
CA LYS A 67 13.81 13.21 -18.21
C LYS A 67 12.29 13.17 -18.46
N LYS A 68 11.85 12.87 -19.69
CA LYS A 68 10.42 12.72 -20.02
C LYS A 68 9.78 11.58 -19.23
N VAL A 69 10.47 10.45 -19.11
CA VAL A 69 9.98 9.30 -18.34
C VAL A 69 9.97 9.60 -16.84
N ALA A 70 10.99 10.27 -16.30
CA ALA A 70 11.01 10.69 -14.89
C ALA A 70 9.86 11.64 -14.53
N GLN A 71 9.39 12.43 -15.49
CA GLN A 71 8.21 13.29 -15.37
C GLN A 71 6.89 12.58 -15.69
N LEU A 72 6.94 11.28 -16.04
CA LEU A 72 5.79 10.46 -16.48
C LEU A 72 5.02 11.15 -17.63
N ALA A 73 5.76 11.79 -18.53
CA ALA A 73 5.28 12.58 -19.65
C ALA A 73 5.85 12.11 -20.99
N HIS A 74 6.47 10.92 -21.02
CA HIS A 74 6.95 10.32 -22.25
C HIS A 74 5.75 9.91 -23.14
N PRO A 75 5.75 10.25 -24.44
CA PRO A 75 4.59 10.02 -25.32
C PRO A 75 4.26 8.53 -25.50
N ASP A 76 5.29 7.67 -25.51
CA ASP A 76 5.15 6.21 -25.64
C ASP A 76 5.06 5.47 -24.28
N LEU A 77 4.86 6.20 -23.17
CA LEU A 77 4.62 5.64 -21.84
C LEU A 77 3.17 5.89 -21.43
N HIS A 78 2.39 4.83 -21.35
CA HIS A 78 0.98 4.88 -21.02
C HIS A 78 0.73 4.30 -19.63
N PHE A 79 -0.21 4.91 -18.91
CA PHE A 79 -0.62 4.47 -17.59
C PHE A 79 -2.11 4.17 -17.58
N VAL A 80 -2.45 3.05 -16.97
CA VAL A 80 -3.82 2.68 -16.59
C VAL A 80 -3.81 2.45 -15.09
N PHE A 81 -4.75 3.06 -14.38
CA PHE A 81 -4.88 2.95 -12.92
C PHE A 81 -6.35 3.10 -12.51
N PRO A 82 -6.74 2.63 -11.31
CA PRO A 82 -8.13 2.68 -10.91
C PRO A 82 -8.60 4.12 -10.70
N VAL A 83 -9.74 4.46 -11.29
CA VAL A 83 -10.36 5.78 -11.17
C VAL A 83 -11.86 5.62 -10.89
N ASN A 84 -12.50 6.73 -10.50
CA ASN A 84 -13.96 6.81 -10.43
C ASN A 84 -14.41 8.24 -10.78
N THR A 85 -15.72 8.41 -10.91
CA THR A 85 -16.35 9.70 -11.09
C THR A 85 -16.06 10.63 -9.91
N ASN A 86 -15.86 11.91 -10.19
CA ASN A 86 -15.74 12.98 -9.19
C ASN A 86 -16.43 14.25 -9.69
N ASP A 87 -16.25 15.37 -9.00
CA ASP A 87 -16.90 16.64 -9.37
C ASP A 87 -16.52 17.13 -10.77
N ARG A 88 -15.28 16.83 -11.21
CA ARG A 88 -14.76 17.17 -12.56
C ARG A 88 -15.22 16.16 -13.62
N VAL A 89 -15.15 14.87 -13.33
CA VAL A 89 -15.41 13.78 -14.27
C VAL A 89 -16.67 13.02 -13.85
N LYS A 90 -17.80 13.34 -14.50
CA LYS A 90 -19.11 12.81 -14.10
C LYS A 90 -19.50 11.49 -14.79
N LYS A 91 -18.91 11.19 -15.95
CA LYS A 91 -19.21 9.98 -16.76
C LYS A 91 -17.94 9.46 -17.42
N HIS A 92 -17.90 8.15 -17.68
CA HIS A 92 -16.80 7.44 -18.35
C HIS A 92 -15.41 7.84 -17.82
N PRO A 93 -15.15 7.67 -16.50
CA PRO A 93 -13.85 8.00 -15.94
C PRO A 93 -12.79 7.06 -16.52
N VAL A 94 -11.73 7.63 -17.07
CA VAL A 94 -10.56 6.92 -17.61
C VAL A 94 -9.28 7.59 -17.13
N SER A 95 -8.19 6.83 -17.05
CA SER A 95 -6.91 7.24 -16.46
C SER A 95 -6.32 8.47 -17.14
N SER A 96 -6.50 8.60 -18.45
CA SER A 96 -6.04 9.75 -19.24
C SER A 96 -6.60 11.11 -18.75
N LEU A 97 -7.77 11.11 -18.10
CA LEU A 97 -8.38 12.32 -17.52
C LEU A 97 -7.78 12.73 -16.16
N PHE A 98 -6.94 11.88 -15.54
CA PHE A 98 -6.37 12.10 -14.20
C PHE A 98 -4.84 12.10 -14.20
N MET A 99 -4.21 12.23 -15.38
CA MET A 99 -2.75 12.16 -15.51
C MET A 99 -1.99 13.25 -14.75
N LYS A 100 -2.61 14.42 -14.52
CA LYS A 100 -1.99 15.50 -13.74
C LYS A 100 -1.85 15.08 -12.27
N GLU A 101 -2.95 14.61 -11.69
CA GLU A 101 -3.00 14.10 -10.32
C GLU A 101 -2.08 12.88 -10.16
N TRP A 102 -2.09 11.98 -11.14
CA TRP A 102 -1.24 10.78 -11.15
C TRP A 102 0.25 11.13 -11.09
N ARG A 103 0.68 12.12 -11.87
CA ARG A 103 2.07 12.59 -11.86
C ARG A 103 2.50 13.08 -10.49
N THR A 104 1.68 13.93 -9.87
CA THR A 104 1.93 14.43 -8.52
C THR A 104 2.01 13.28 -7.51
N PHE A 105 1.03 12.38 -7.54
CA PHE A 105 0.96 11.23 -6.63
C PHE A 105 2.21 10.34 -6.71
N VAL A 106 2.63 9.94 -7.90
CA VAL A 106 3.78 9.04 -8.07
C VAL A 106 5.11 9.73 -7.72
N GLN A 107 5.22 11.04 -7.93
CA GLN A 107 6.42 11.81 -7.56
C GLN A 107 6.55 11.97 -6.04
N GLU A 108 5.45 12.23 -5.35
CA GLU A 108 5.42 12.42 -3.89
C GLU A 108 5.48 11.08 -3.14
N SER A 109 4.69 10.10 -3.59
CA SER A 109 4.47 8.81 -2.93
C SER A 109 4.61 7.64 -3.91
N PRO A 110 5.82 7.35 -4.42
CA PRO A 110 6.04 6.27 -5.39
C PRO A 110 5.71 4.86 -4.85
N TYR A 111 5.63 4.69 -3.53
CA TYR A 111 5.24 3.46 -2.85
C TYR A 111 3.83 3.55 -2.22
N GLY A 112 3.04 4.55 -2.64
CA GLY A 112 1.70 4.81 -2.10
C GLY A 112 0.72 3.68 -2.37
N SER A 113 -0.35 3.64 -1.58
CA SER A 113 -1.44 2.66 -1.71
C SER A 113 -2.56 3.15 -2.61
N LEU A 114 -3.40 2.22 -3.08
CA LEU A 114 -4.63 2.57 -3.79
C LEU A 114 -5.52 3.53 -2.98
N PHE A 115 -5.62 3.34 -1.66
CA PHE A 115 -6.38 4.24 -0.80
C PHE A 115 -5.83 5.67 -0.85
N SER A 116 -4.51 5.86 -0.68
CA SER A 116 -3.88 7.19 -0.75
C SER A 116 -4.07 7.86 -2.11
N TRP A 117 -4.08 7.07 -3.19
CA TRP A 117 -4.40 7.57 -4.53
C TRP A 117 -5.85 8.08 -4.60
N LEU A 118 -6.83 7.28 -4.18
CA LEU A 118 -8.24 7.68 -4.20
C LEU A 118 -8.53 8.89 -3.31
N GLN A 119 -7.81 9.01 -2.19
CA GLN A 119 -7.84 10.19 -1.33
C GLN A 119 -7.31 11.44 -2.03
N SER A 120 -6.21 11.33 -2.78
CA SER A 120 -5.66 12.45 -3.56
C SER A 120 -6.64 12.97 -4.64
N LEU A 121 -7.58 12.12 -5.06
CA LEU A 121 -8.64 12.45 -6.00
C LEU A 121 -9.93 12.96 -5.34
N GLY A 122 -10.02 12.96 -4.00
CA GLY A 122 -11.23 13.32 -3.24
C GLY A 122 -12.38 12.31 -3.39
N ILE A 123 -12.07 11.05 -3.67
CA ILE A 123 -13.04 9.97 -3.87
C ILE A 123 -12.76 8.78 -2.95
N GLU A 124 -12.27 9.03 -1.74
CA GLU A 124 -11.89 7.98 -0.79
C GLU A 124 -13.05 7.04 -0.40
N ASN A 125 -14.29 7.50 -0.58
CA ASN A 125 -15.50 6.73 -0.28
C ASN A 125 -16.00 5.88 -1.46
N LYS A 126 -15.35 5.98 -2.62
CA LYS A 126 -15.69 5.20 -3.81
C LYS A 126 -14.64 4.13 -4.04
N GLN A 127 -15.06 3.01 -4.62
CA GLN A 127 -14.11 1.98 -5.07
C GLN A 127 -13.46 2.44 -6.37
N GLY A 128 -12.12 2.40 -6.43
CA GLY A 128 -11.39 2.56 -7.69
C GLY A 128 -11.68 1.39 -8.63
N ASN A 129 -11.90 1.67 -9.91
CA ASN A 129 -12.20 0.62 -10.90
C ASN A 129 -11.47 0.92 -12.21
N ILE A 130 -11.02 -0.13 -12.89
CA ILE A 130 -10.51 -0.06 -14.26
C ILE A 130 -11.61 -0.65 -15.17
N ASN A 131 -12.40 0.26 -15.75
CA ASN A 131 -13.62 -0.09 -16.47
C ASN A 131 -13.36 -0.39 -17.97
N VAL A 132 -14.42 -0.75 -18.69
CA VAL A 132 -14.36 -1.12 -20.11
C VAL A 132 -14.03 0.05 -21.05
N ASP A 133 -14.28 1.28 -20.61
CA ASP A 133 -13.95 2.51 -21.35
C ASP A 133 -12.43 2.73 -21.35
N GLU A 134 -11.74 2.36 -20.25
CA GLU A 134 -10.28 2.38 -20.17
C GLU A 134 -9.64 1.52 -21.24
N ALA A 135 -10.13 0.27 -21.42
CA ALA A 135 -9.62 -0.61 -22.45
C ALA A 135 -9.82 -0.01 -23.86
N ALA A 136 -10.92 0.70 -24.09
CA ALA A 136 -11.17 1.36 -25.37
C ALA A 136 -10.23 2.55 -25.60
N ASP A 137 -9.98 3.37 -24.58
CA ASP A 137 -9.02 4.48 -24.64
C ASP A 137 -7.59 3.97 -24.89
N LEU A 138 -7.19 2.93 -24.16
CA LEU A 138 -5.88 2.30 -24.32
C LEU A 138 -5.69 1.74 -25.74
N LEU A 139 -6.67 0.99 -26.26
CA LEU A 139 -6.61 0.43 -27.62
C LEU A 139 -6.46 1.53 -28.68
N LYS A 140 -7.16 2.65 -28.53
CA LYS A 140 -7.06 3.81 -29.43
C LYS A 140 -5.67 4.42 -29.41
N ASN A 141 -5.08 4.58 -28.22
CA ASN A 141 -3.73 5.14 -28.07
C ASN A 141 -2.66 4.19 -28.62
N LEU A 142 -2.81 2.88 -28.40
CA LEU A 142 -1.87 1.88 -28.89
C LEU A 142 -1.97 1.59 -30.39
N ALA A 143 -3.06 1.98 -31.07
CA ALA A 143 -3.18 1.86 -32.52
C ALA A 143 -2.22 2.81 -33.28
N LEU A 144 -1.75 3.87 -32.63
CA LEU A 144 -0.82 4.83 -33.22
C LEU A 144 0.61 4.25 -33.29
N LYS A 145 1.38 4.71 -34.27
CA LYS A 145 2.83 4.42 -34.35
C LYS A 145 3.53 5.07 -33.17
N SER A 146 4.60 4.43 -32.68
CA SER A 146 5.46 4.98 -31.64
C SER A 146 5.96 6.36 -32.04
N PHE A 147 5.85 7.34 -31.15
CA PHE A 147 6.24 8.72 -31.42
C PHE A 147 7.75 8.84 -31.64
N GLU A 148 8.55 8.12 -30.86
CA GLU A 148 10.01 8.15 -30.96
C GLU A 148 10.60 6.94 -31.70
N GLY A 149 9.79 6.15 -32.43
CA GLY A 149 10.26 5.01 -33.25
C GLY A 149 10.67 3.74 -32.48
N GLY A 150 10.58 3.76 -31.15
CA GLY A 150 11.01 2.71 -30.23
C GLY A 150 9.90 1.79 -29.74
N TYR A 151 10.01 1.40 -28.47
CA TYR A 151 8.97 0.64 -27.77
C TYR A 151 7.82 1.53 -27.31
N LYS A 152 6.63 0.94 -27.15
CA LYS A 152 5.55 1.50 -26.33
C LYS A 152 5.44 0.69 -25.06
N VAL A 153 5.35 1.35 -23.92
CA VAL A 153 5.21 0.68 -22.63
C VAL A 153 3.89 1.10 -21.97
N VAL A 154 3.09 0.13 -21.56
CA VAL A 154 1.85 0.35 -20.81
C VAL A 154 2.04 -0.21 -19.41
N ILE A 155 1.82 0.62 -18.41
CA ILE A 155 1.80 0.20 -17.00
C ILE A 155 0.36 0.20 -16.53
N ILE A 156 -0.17 -0.97 -16.19
CA ILE A 156 -1.50 -1.17 -15.61
C ILE A 156 -1.32 -1.39 -14.11
N TRP A 157 -1.45 -0.32 -13.32
CA TRP A 157 -1.34 -0.39 -11.86
C TRP A 157 -2.64 -0.88 -11.24
N MET A 158 -2.56 -1.79 -10.27
CA MET A 158 -3.71 -2.43 -9.63
C MET A 158 -4.61 -3.17 -10.64
N ALA A 159 -4.01 -4.02 -11.46
CA ALA A 159 -4.66 -4.79 -12.52
C ALA A 159 -5.80 -5.69 -12.00
N ASP A 160 -5.75 -6.09 -10.72
CA ASP A 160 -6.83 -6.78 -10.00
C ASP A 160 -8.12 -5.95 -9.87
N GLN A 161 -8.05 -4.62 -10.01
CA GLN A 161 -9.21 -3.74 -10.00
C GLN A 161 -9.89 -3.60 -11.38
N MET A 162 -9.50 -4.41 -12.37
CA MET A 162 -10.20 -4.48 -13.66
C MET A 162 -11.54 -5.18 -13.51
N ASN A 163 -12.58 -4.57 -14.08
CA ASN A 163 -13.82 -5.30 -14.29
C ASN A 163 -13.66 -6.37 -15.38
N THR A 164 -14.52 -7.38 -15.38
CA THR A 164 -14.44 -8.52 -16.31
C THR A 164 -14.49 -8.09 -17.78
N GLN A 165 -15.25 -7.04 -18.10
CA GLN A 165 -15.37 -6.53 -19.47
C GLN A 165 -14.07 -5.89 -19.97
N CYS A 166 -13.39 -5.13 -19.11
CA CYS A 166 -12.09 -4.53 -19.37
C CYS A 166 -11.02 -5.59 -19.56
N ALA A 167 -10.95 -6.55 -18.62
CA ALA A 167 -9.97 -7.63 -18.66
C ALA A 167 -10.11 -8.47 -19.95
N ASN A 168 -11.34 -8.78 -20.38
CA ASN A 168 -11.59 -9.50 -21.64
C ASN A 168 -11.19 -8.68 -22.89
N LYS A 169 -11.34 -7.35 -22.86
CA LYS A 169 -10.88 -6.50 -23.97
C LYS A 169 -9.35 -6.44 -24.03
N ILE A 170 -8.68 -6.34 -22.87
CA ILE A 170 -7.23 -6.30 -22.77
C ILE A 170 -6.60 -7.66 -23.11
N LEU A 171 -7.32 -8.77 -22.95
CA LEU A 171 -6.82 -10.11 -23.32
C LEU A 171 -6.27 -10.17 -24.75
N LYS A 172 -6.94 -9.51 -25.70
CA LYS A 172 -6.47 -9.43 -27.10
C LYS A 172 -5.11 -8.73 -27.21
N LEU A 173 -4.87 -7.70 -26.42
CA LEU A 173 -3.59 -6.99 -26.37
C LEU A 173 -2.49 -7.85 -25.71
N VAL A 174 -2.85 -8.66 -24.72
CA VAL A 174 -1.92 -9.57 -24.06
C VAL A 174 -1.51 -10.71 -24.99
N GLU A 175 -2.42 -11.20 -25.82
CA GLU A 175 -2.15 -12.26 -26.81
C GLU A 175 -1.34 -11.78 -28.01
N GLU A 176 -1.77 -10.67 -28.62
CA GLU A 176 -1.20 -10.16 -29.86
C GLU A 176 -0.98 -8.64 -29.77
N PRO A 177 0.00 -8.19 -28.97
CA PRO A 177 0.27 -6.77 -28.83
C PRO A 177 0.81 -6.19 -30.15
N PRO A 178 0.55 -4.89 -30.43
CA PRO A 178 1.19 -4.21 -31.55
C PRO A 178 2.72 -4.31 -31.46
N ALA A 179 3.41 -4.26 -32.60
CA ALA A 179 4.86 -4.39 -32.67
C ALA A 179 5.58 -3.46 -31.67
N LYS A 180 6.58 -4.00 -30.96
CA LYS A 180 7.34 -3.32 -29.90
C LYS A 180 6.48 -2.73 -28.77
N THR A 181 5.37 -3.38 -28.40
CA THR A 181 4.55 -2.98 -27.25
C THR A 181 4.82 -3.91 -26.07
N VAL A 182 5.02 -3.33 -24.88
CA VAL A 182 5.24 -4.05 -23.61
C VAL A 182 4.13 -3.67 -22.63
N LEU A 183 3.44 -4.67 -22.11
CA LEU A 183 2.41 -4.54 -21.09
C LEU A 183 2.98 -4.98 -19.73
N LEU A 184 2.98 -4.08 -18.76
CA LEU A 184 3.38 -4.32 -17.38
C LEU A 184 2.14 -4.25 -16.50
N LEU A 185 1.60 -5.39 -16.13
CA LEU A 185 0.46 -5.51 -15.22
C LEU A 185 0.98 -5.61 -13.80
N LEU A 186 0.51 -4.76 -12.89
CA LEU A 186 0.94 -4.73 -11.50
C LEU A 186 -0.24 -5.11 -10.61
N THR A 187 -0.04 -6.03 -9.67
CA THR A 187 -1.10 -6.46 -8.76
C THR A 187 -0.58 -6.78 -7.37
N GLU A 188 -1.41 -6.50 -6.37
CA GLU A 188 -1.21 -6.97 -5.00
C GLU A 188 -1.94 -8.30 -4.74
N GLN A 189 -2.91 -8.67 -5.58
CA GLN A 189 -3.78 -9.83 -5.40
C GLN A 189 -3.88 -10.65 -6.68
N GLU A 190 -2.86 -11.50 -6.92
CA GLU A 190 -2.78 -12.34 -8.12
C GLU A 190 -4.01 -13.24 -8.34
N GLU A 191 -4.66 -13.68 -7.26
CA GLU A 191 -5.84 -14.55 -7.32
C GLU A 191 -7.10 -13.83 -7.83
N GLN A 192 -7.18 -12.50 -7.71
CA GLN A 192 -8.32 -11.72 -8.21
C GLN A 192 -8.23 -11.45 -9.71
N LEU A 193 -7.05 -11.63 -10.31
CA LEU A 193 -6.85 -11.45 -11.74
C LEU A 193 -7.43 -12.65 -12.51
N ILE A 194 -8.05 -12.39 -13.67
CA ILE A 194 -8.59 -13.48 -14.49
C ILE A 194 -7.49 -14.44 -14.96
N GLY A 195 -7.75 -15.75 -14.82
CA GLY A 195 -6.75 -16.79 -15.11
C GLY A 195 -6.22 -16.78 -16.55
N THR A 196 -6.98 -16.26 -17.51
CA THR A 196 -6.60 -16.15 -18.92
C THR A 196 -5.52 -15.10 -19.18
N ILE A 197 -5.50 -14.00 -18.41
CA ILE A 197 -4.41 -13.01 -18.46
C ILE A 197 -3.18 -13.60 -17.78
N ARG A 198 -3.35 -14.18 -16.58
CA ARG A 198 -2.24 -14.76 -15.81
C ARG A 198 -1.48 -15.81 -16.62
N SER A 199 -2.16 -16.67 -17.38
CA SER A 199 -1.51 -17.72 -18.17
C SER A 199 -0.68 -17.22 -19.36
N ARG A 200 -0.86 -15.96 -19.77
CA ARG A 200 -0.17 -15.35 -20.92
C ARG A 200 0.88 -14.32 -20.50
N CYS A 201 0.98 -14.02 -19.21
CA CYS A 201 1.97 -13.10 -18.68
C CYS A 201 3.18 -13.85 -18.11
N GLN A 202 4.38 -13.33 -18.39
CA GLN A 202 5.55 -13.71 -17.62
C GLN A 202 5.43 -13.12 -16.22
N THR A 203 5.28 -13.97 -15.21
CA THR A 203 5.05 -13.51 -13.84
C THR A 203 6.36 -13.32 -13.08
N LEU A 204 6.48 -12.20 -12.37
CA LEU A 204 7.58 -11.87 -11.47
C LEU A 204 7.01 -11.55 -10.09
N HIS A 205 7.36 -12.37 -9.10
CA HIS A 205 6.98 -12.17 -7.71
C HIS A 205 8.01 -11.32 -6.98
N PHE A 206 7.55 -10.24 -6.36
CA PHE A 206 8.34 -9.29 -5.60
C PHE A 206 8.33 -9.72 -4.13
N PRO A 207 9.48 -10.18 -3.58
CA PRO A 207 9.57 -10.48 -2.16
C PRO A 207 9.45 -9.20 -1.35
N LYS A 208 9.16 -9.36 -0.06
CA LYS A 208 9.24 -8.27 0.92
C LYS A 208 10.64 -7.66 0.93
N LEU A 209 10.72 -6.35 1.14
CA LEU A 209 12.01 -5.67 1.23
C LEU A 209 12.76 -6.12 2.48
N SER A 210 14.09 -6.22 2.37
CA SER A 210 14.92 -6.50 3.53
C SER A 210 14.93 -5.30 4.49
N GLU A 211 15.03 -5.57 5.79
CA GLU A 211 15.14 -4.52 6.80
C GLU A 211 16.36 -3.62 6.56
N GLN A 212 17.46 -4.22 6.08
CA GLN A 212 18.69 -3.50 5.74
C GLN A 212 18.45 -2.52 4.59
N ASP A 213 17.74 -2.93 3.53
CA ASP A 213 17.43 -2.07 2.39
C ASP A 213 16.51 -0.91 2.81
N ILE A 214 15.49 -1.17 3.63
CA ILE A 214 14.60 -0.12 4.16
C ILE A 214 15.38 0.85 5.04
N ALA A 215 16.15 0.35 6.01
CA ALA A 215 16.91 1.19 6.94
C ALA A 215 17.94 2.06 6.20
N ALA A 216 18.70 1.47 5.27
CA ALA A 216 19.67 2.20 4.47
C ALA A 216 19.01 3.29 3.62
N TYR A 217 17.83 3.01 3.04
CA TYR A 217 17.09 4.00 2.26
C TYR A 217 16.53 5.13 3.14
N LEU A 218 15.98 4.81 4.31
CA LEU A 218 15.48 5.81 5.26
C LEU A 218 16.61 6.73 5.75
N THR A 219 17.75 6.18 6.16
CA THR A 219 18.92 6.99 6.56
C THR A 219 19.38 7.91 5.42
N LYS A 220 19.46 7.39 4.19
CA LYS A 220 19.92 8.19 3.04
C LYS A 220 18.92 9.29 2.63
N LYS A 221 17.61 9.02 2.67
CA LYS A 221 16.59 9.91 2.09
C LYS A 221 15.90 10.81 3.12
N LYS A 222 15.82 10.38 4.39
CA LYS A 222 15.12 11.08 5.47
C LYS A 222 16.05 11.63 6.55
N ASP A 223 17.37 11.42 6.40
CA ASP A 223 18.41 11.91 7.32
C ASP A 223 18.16 11.50 8.79
N ILE A 224 17.67 10.28 8.99
CA ILE A 224 17.45 9.71 10.32
C ILE A 224 18.61 8.84 10.76
N SER A 225 18.84 8.78 12.07
CA SER A 225 19.89 7.95 12.66
C SER A 225 19.71 6.48 12.32
N THR A 226 20.81 5.76 12.14
CA THR A 226 20.80 4.35 11.74
C THR A 226 20.03 3.47 12.74
N SER A 227 20.10 3.78 14.04
CA SER A 227 19.39 3.03 15.08
C SER A 227 17.87 3.18 14.97
N VAL A 228 17.37 4.39 14.73
CA VAL A 228 15.94 4.66 14.52
C VAL A 228 15.47 4.04 13.20
N ALA A 229 16.27 4.17 12.13
CA ALA A 229 15.97 3.57 10.84
C ALA A 229 15.84 2.05 10.92
N GLN A 230 16.72 1.37 11.66
CA GLN A 230 16.65 -0.07 11.90
C GLN A 230 15.39 -0.45 12.67
N GLN A 231 15.03 0.27 13.73
CA GLN A 231 13.80 0.01 14.48
C GLN A 231 12.55 0.18 13.62
N ILE A 232 12.48 1.24 12.81
CA ILE A 232 11.37 1.47 11.88
C ILE A 232 11.31 0.36 10.82
N ALA A 233 12.45 0.04 10.20
CA ALA A 233 12.53 -1.00 9.17
C ALA A 233 12.05 -2.36 9.68
N HIS A 234 12.46 -2.70 10.90
CA HIS A 234 12.04 -3.91 11.58
C HIS A 234 10.52 -3.94 11.85
N ARG A 235 9.96 -2.85 12.40
CA ARG A 235 8.51 -2.67 12.62
C ARG A 235 7.69 -2.64 11.34
N ALA A 236 8.30 -2.24 10.22
CA ALA A 236 7.64 -2.14 8.92
C ALA A 236 7.43 -3.50 8.25
N GLY A 237 8.16 -4.55 8.66
CA GLY A 237 7.97 -5.92 8.17
C GLY A 237 8.12 -6.05 6.65
N GLY A 238 9.06 -5.29 6.06
CA GLY A 238 9.33 -5.30 4.63
C GLY A 238 8.39 -4.45 3.76
N ASN A 239 7.45 -3.70 4.36
CA ASN A 239 6.59 -2.74 3.67
C ASN A 239 7.11 -1.31 3.86
N TYR A 240 7.66 -0.70 2.80
CA TYR A 240 8.22 0.64 2.90
C TYR A 240 7.17 1.73 3.16
N GLN A 241 5.94 1.58 2.67
CA GLN A 241 4.86 2.54 2.95
C GLN A 241 4.52 2.56 4.44
N ARG A 242 4.49 1.40 5.09
CA ARG A 242 4.34 1.29 6.54
C ARG A 242 5.53 1.94 7.27
N ALA A 243 6.75 1.80 6.77
CA ALA A 243 7.92 2.47 7.33
C ALA A 243 7.77 4.00 7.35
N LEU A 244 7.23 4.59 6.27
CA LEU A 244 6.94 6.02 6.21
C LEU A 244 5.85 6.43 7.20
N GLN A 245 4.78 5.64 7.33
CA GLN A 245 3.73 5.90 8.32
C GLN A 245 4.27 5.85 9.75
N LEU A 246 5.13 4.88 10.06
CA LEU A 246 5.78 4.77 11.37
C LEU A 246 6.68 5.98 11.67
N LEU A 247 7.37 6.48 10.65
CA LEU A 247 8.19 7.69 10.76
C LEU A 247 7.35 8.94 11.07
N GLU A 248 6.17 9.07 10.46
CA GLU A 248 5.23 10.15 10.78
C GLU A 248 4.58 9.96 12.17
N GLN A 249 4.32 8.71 12.56
CA GLN A 249 3.65 8.37 13.81
C GLN A 249 4.50 8.61 15.06
N ASP A 250 5.83 8.68 14.97
CA ASP A 250 6.68 9.01 16.14
C ASP A 250 6.36 10.40 16.72
N GLY A 251 5.71 11.30 15.97
CA GLY A 251 5.15 12.55 16.50
C GLY A 251 3.91 12.37 17.38
N ASP A 252 3.07 11.36 17.09
CA ASP A 252 1.78 11.09 17.76
C ASP A 252 1.84 9.89 18.73
N ALA A 253 2.96 9.15 18.77
CA ALA A 253 3.11 7.89 19.47
C ALA A 253 2.75 7.99 20.97
N SER A 254 3.13 9.08 21.63
CA SER A 254 2.76 9.35 23.04
C SER A 254 1.25 9.50 23.22
N THR A 255 0.56 10.15 22.27
CA THR A 255 -0.90 10.35 22.32
C THR A 255 -1.63 9.03 22.11
N PHE A 256 -1.23 8.24 21.11
CA PHE A 256 -1.85 6.93 20.85
C PHE A 256 -1.63 5.95 21.98
N GLU A 257 -0.44 5.94 22.58
CA GLU A 257 -0.20 5.13 23.77
C GLU A 257 -1.13 5.52 24.92
N LYS A 258 -1.27 6.82 25.21
CA LYS A 258 -2.18 7.31 26.25
C LYS A 258 -3.62 6.90 26.00
N TRP A 259 -4.10 7.03 24.76
CA TRP A 259 -5.44 6.59 24.37
C TRP A 259 -5.63 5.09 24.52
N TYR A 260 -4.68 4.29 24.03
CA TYR A 260 -4.72 2.83 24.11
C TYR A 260 -4.72 2.34 25.56
N VAL A 261 -3.81 2.86 26.37
CA VAL A 261 -3.66 2.47 27.79
C VAL A 261 -4.92 2.84 28.57
N THR A 262 -5.48 4.02 28.33
CA THR A 262 -6.74 4.44 28.95
C THR A 262 -7.87 3.51 28.53
N TRP A 263 -8.02 3.28 27.22
CA TRP A 263 -9.05 2.42 26.66
C TRP A 263 -9.04 1.01 27.23
N VAL A 264 -7.89 0.31 27.14
CA VAL A 264 -7.75 -1.07 27.58
C VAL A 264 -7.98 -1.22 29.09
N ARG A 265 -7.45 -0.28 29.90
CA ARG A 265 -7.65 -0.30 31.36
C ARG A 265 -9.12 -0.07 31.73
N THR A 266 -9.79 0.87 31.06
CA THR A 266 -11.21 1.15 31.32
C THR A 266 -12.08 -0.01 30.86
N ALA A 267 -11.79 -0.60 29.69
CA ALA A 267 -12.45 -1.80 29.19
C ALA A 267 -12.31 -2.99 30.16
N PHE A 268 -11.12 -3.17 30.74
CA PHE A 268 -10.91 -4.20 31.74
C PHE A 268 -11.73 -3.95 33.02
N LYS A 269 -11.83 -2.70 33.47
CA LYS A 269 -12.64 -2.35 34.66
C LYS A 269 -14.15 -2.43 34.43
N ALA A 270 -14.61 -2.28 33.19
CA ALA A 270 -16.03 -2.18 32.84
C ALA A 270 -16.85 -3.43 33.17
N LYS A 271 -16.26 -4.63 33.20
CA LYS A 271 -16.96 -5.86 33.60
C LYS A 271 -17.47 -5.83 35.05
N GLY A 272 -16.79 -5.11 35.94
CA GLY A 272 -17.12 -5.03 37.37
C GLY A 272 -17.62 -3.66 37.85
N ASN A 273 -17.55 -2.63 37.03
CA ASN A 273 -17.88 -1.25 37.42
C ASN A 273 -18.76 -0.56 36.38
N LYS A 274 -20.05 -0.34 36.70
CA LYS A 274 -20.99 0.36 35.83
C LYS A 274 -20.55 1.79 35.48
N LYS A 275 -19.78 2.47 36.34
CA LYS A 275 -19.23 3.80 36.04
C LYS A 275 -18.18 3.77 34.92
N ALA A 276 -17.42 2.68 34.81
CA ALA A 276 -16.41 2.53 33.76
C ALA A 276 -17.03 2.41 32.35
N ILE A 277 -18.32 2.02 32.24
CA ILE A 277 -19.03 2.07 30.94
C ILE A 277 -19.22 3.53 30.50
N HIS A 278 -19.58 4.43 31.41
CA HIS A 278 -19.68 5.87 31.08
C HIS A 278 -18.32 6.47 30.71
N GLU A 279 -17.25 6.04 31.39
CA GLU A 279 -15.88 6.45 31.05
C GLU A 279 -15.48 5.96 29.65
N LEU A 280 -15.85 4.74 29.24
CA LEU A 280 -15.61 4.23 27.88
C LEU A 280 -16.38 5.03 26.82
N LEU A 281 -17.62 5.41 27.10
CA LEU A 281 -18.42 6.21 26.18
C LEU A 281 -17.84 7.62 26.04
N SER A 282 -17.38 8.23 27.14
CA SER A 282 -16.67 9.52 27.12
C SER A 282 -15.37 9.43 26.33
N TRP A 283 -14.56 8.39 26.56
CA TRP A 283 -13.34 8.15 25.81
C TRP A 283 -13.60 7.98 24.31
N SER A 284 -14.69 7.29 23.96
CA SER A 284 -15.10 7.10 22.56
C SER A 284 -15.51 8.41 21.90
N GLU A 285 -16.10 9.33 22.65
CA GLU A 285 -16.47 10.67 22.19
C GLU A 285 -15.24 11.56 21.99
N ASP A 286 -14.28 11.53 22.92
CA ASP A 286 -13.02 12.27 22.80
C ASP A 286 -12.22 11.81 21.57
N LEU A 287 -12.11 10.49 21.36
CA LEU A 287 -11.45 9.92 20.18
C LEU A 287 -12.22 10.23 18.88
N ALA A 288 -13.55 10.25 18.93
CA ALA A 288 -14.38 10.62 17.79
C ALA A 288 -14.18 12.09 17.35
N GLY A 289 -13.71 12.96 18.25
CA GLY A 289 -13.32 14.34 17.94
C GLY A 289 -12.02 14.47 17.15
N ALA A 290 -11.19 13.42 17.12
CA ALA A 290 -9.98 13.40 16.30
C ALA A 290 -10.28 13.29 14.80
N GLY A 291 -9.34 13.72 13.96
CA GLY A 291 -9.47 13.56 12.51
C GLY A 291 -9.55 12.09 12.08
N ARG A 292 -10.26 11.82 10.98
CA ARG A 292 -10.46 10.45 10.46
C ARG A 292 -9.14 9.70 10.23
N GLU A 293 -8.13 10.36 9.68
CA GLU A 293 -6.81 9.75 9.47
C GLU A 293 -6.12 9.42 10.80
N THR A 294 -6.24 10.29 11.81
CA THR A 294 -5.74 10.03 13.17
C THR A 294 -6.43 8.82 13.79
N GLN A 295 -7.75 8.69 13.62
CA GLN A 295 -8.53 7.54 14.08
C GLN A 295 -8.07 6.23 13.42
N LYS A 296 -7.85 6.23 12.10
CA LYS A 296 -7.31 5.07 11.36
C LYS A 296 -5.90 4.71 11.82
N LYS A 297 -5.03 5.71 11.99
CA LYS A 297 -3.67 5.53 12.51
C LYS A 297 -3.70 4.92 13.93
N PHE A 298 -4.62 5.37 14.78
CA PHE A 298 -4.83 4.81 16.11
C PHE A 298 -5.32 3.35 16.08
N LEU A 299 -6.29 3.00 15.24
CA LEU A 299 -6.75 1.61 15.10
C LEU A 299 -5.62 0.68 14.63
N SER A 300 -4.81 1.13 13.67
CA SER A 300 -3.61 0.41 13.23
C SER A 300 -2.59 0.22 14.36
N TYR A 301 -2.42 1.26 15.20
CA TYR A 301 -1.60 1.17 16.40
C TYR A 301 -2.15 0.11 17.37
N CYS A 302 -3.46 0.11 17.66
CA CYS A 302 -4.09 -0.89 18.51
C CYS A 302 -3.84 -2.33 18.02
N THR A 303 -4.06 -2.59 16.73
CA THR A 303 -3.83 -3.91 16.14
C THR A 303 -2.39 -4.38 16.34
N GLU A 304 -1.42 -3.48 16.16
CA GLU A 304 -0.01 -3.80 16.40
C GLU A 304 0.26 -4.09 17.88
N VAL A 305 -0.26 -3.29 18.82
CA VAL A 305 -0.03 -3.54 20.26
C VAL A 305 -0.68 -4.86 20.71
N PHE A 306 -1.87 -5.20 20.23
CA PHE A 306 -2.47 -6.51 20.49
C PHE A 306 -1.65 -7.67 19.92
N ARG A 307 -1.10 -7.52 18.71
CA ARG A 307 -0.18 -8.49 18.12
C ARG A 307 1.07 -8.68 18.98
N GLN A 308 1.65 -7.58 19.48
CA GLN A 308 2.82 -7.60 20.35
C GLN A 308 2.51 -8.25 21.71
N ALA A 309 1.31 -8.00 22.26
CA ALA A 309 0.85 -8.64 23.50
C ALA A 309 0.69 -10.16 23.32
N LEU A 310 0.13 -10.59 22.18
CA LEU A 310 0.05 -12.01 21.82
C LEU A 310 1.46 -12.63 21.75
N LEU A 311 2.37 -12.04 20.98
CA LEU A 311 3.74 -12.55 20.83
C LEU A 311 4.45 -12.67 22.19
N LYS A 312 4.23 -11.70 23.08
CA LYS A 312 4.77 -11.75 24.45
C LYS A 312 4.18 -12.90 25.25
N ASN A 313 2.88 -13.13 25.14
CA ASN A 313 2.18 -14.21 25.85
C ASN A 313 2.73 -15.59 25.45
N TYR A 314 3.01 -15.77 24.15
CA TYR A 314 3.61 -17.00 23.61
C TYR A 314 5.16 -17.01 23.66
N LYS A 315 5.78 -16.09 24.42
CA LYS A 315 7.24 -16.01 24.65
C LYS A 315 8.08 -15.88 23.38
N ALA A 316 7.52 -15.30 22.31
CA ALA A 316 8.24 -14.97 21.09
C ALA A 316 9.00 -13.64 21.24
N ASP A 317 9.89 -13.57 22.25
CA ASP A 317 10.55 -12.32 22.66
C ASP A 317 11.42 -11.69 21.56
N SER A 318 11.95 -12.50 20.64
CA SER A 318 12.71 -12.02 19.48
C SER A 318 11.87 -11.20 18.49
N LEU A 319 10.54 -11.27 18.59
CA LEU A 319 9.59 -10.57 17.73
C LEU A 319 8.90 -9.39 18.44
N LEU A 320 9.42 -8.98 19.62
CA LEU A 320 8.86 -7.89 20.41
C LEU A 320 9.52 -6.54 20.12
N PHE A 321 8.70 -5.58 19.71
CA PHE A 321 9.15 -4.24 19.31
C PHE A 321 8.42 -3.13 20.06
N PHE A 322 7.33 -3.46 20.76
CA PHE A 322 6.62 -2.48 21.56
C PHE A 322 7.52 -1.97 22.69
N LYS A 323 7.70 -0.65 22.74
CA LYS A 323 8.31 0.06 23.87
C LYS A 323 7.36 1.15 24.32
N SER A 324 7.05 1.17 25.61
CA SER A 324 6.28 2.25 26.22
C SER A 324 7.11 3.52 26.22
N THR A 325 6.54 4.60 25.71
CA THR A 325 7.17 5.93 25.61
C THR A 325 7.35 6.54 27.00
N ASP A 326 6.34 6.35 27.87
CA ASP A 326 6.31 6.94 29.21
C ASP A 326 6.63 5.91 30.32
N GLY A 327 6.90 4.65 29.96
CA GLY A 327 7.15 3.53 30.89
C GLY A 327 5.91 3.07 31.68
N ASN A 328 4.78 3.74 31.52
CA ASN A 328 3.55 3.52 32.29
C ASN A 328 2.74 2.29 31.85
N PHE A 329 3.11 1.66 30.73
CA PHE A 329 2.45 0.46 30.23
C PHE A 329 3.43 -0.69 30.03
N ASP A 330 3.30 -1.70 30.89
CA ASP A 330 4.08 -2.93 30.79
C ASP A 330 3.29 -3.99 30.02
N ILE A 331 3.71 -4.24 28.79
CA ILE A 331 3.09 -5.23 27.91
C ILE A 331 3.13 -6.64 28.51
N SER A 332 4.11 -6.95 29.37
CA SER A 332 4.23 -8.27 30.01
C SER A 332 3.09 -8.55 30.98
N LYS A 333 2.54 -7.50 31.60
CA LYS A 333 1.38 -7.61 32.50
C LYS A 333 0.06 -7.71 31.73
N PHE A 334 0.03 -7.19 30.50
CA PHE A 334 -1.15 -7.22 29.66
C PHE A 334 -1.23 -8.48 28.78
N ALA A 335 -0.09 -9.02 28.36
CA ALA A 335 0.04 -10.18 27.49
C ALA A 335 -0.82 -11.40 27.91
N PRO A 336 -0.94 -11.77 29.19
CA PRO A 336 -1.77 -12.92 29.59
C PRO A 336 -3.26 -12.80 29.26
N PHE A 337 -3.76 -11.58 28.99
CA PHE A 337 -5.15 -11.35 28.60
C PHE A 337 -5.38 -11.43 27.09
N VAL A 338 -4.33 -11.67 26.29
CA VAL A 338 -4.39 -11.75 24.83
C VAL A 338 -3.86 -13.10 24.38
N HIS A 339 -4.74 -13.95 23.86
CA HIS A 339 -4.46 -15.36 23.57
C HIS A 339 -5.30 -15.89 22.41
N GLN A 340 -5.06 -17.13 21.96
CA GLN A 340 -5.75 -17.76 20.83
C GLN A 340 -7.29 -17.63 20.84
N ASN A 341 -7.93 -17.68 22.02
CA ASN A 341 -9.40 -17.65 22.11
C ASN A 341 -10.02 -16.25 21.93
N ASN A 342 -9.24 -15.17 21.93
CA ASN A 342 -9.80 -13.82 21.82
C ASN A 342 -9.12 -12.97 20.74
N ILE A 343 -7.87 -13.26 20.38
CA ILE A 343 -7.13 -12.41 19.45
C ILE A 343 -7.78 -12.30 18.08
N PHE A 344 -8.34 -13.39 17.53
CA PHE A 344 -9.02 -13.34 16.23
C PHE A 344 -10.22 -12.40 16.25
N GLU A 345 -11.09 -12.53 17.26
CA GLU A 345 -12.26 -11.65 17.41
C GLU A 345 -11.85 -10.20 17.73
N ILE A 346 -10.75 -9.98 18.46
CA ILE A 346 -10.21 -8.63 18.72
C ILE A 346 -9.72 -8.00 17.43
N THR A 347 -8.94 -8.73 16.63
CA THR A 347 -8.43 -8.25 15.34
C THR A 347 -9.57 -7.96 14.38
N GLU A 348 -10.54 -8.87 14.27
CA GLU A 348 -11.73 -8.68 13.43
C GLU A 348 -12.53 -7.43 13.85
N ALA A 349 -12.72 -7.21 15.16
CA ALA A 349 -13.39 -6.01 15.66
C ALA A 349 -12.64 -4.72 15.29
N LEU A 350 -11.30 -4.73 15.39
CA LEU A 350 -10.45 -3.59 15.00
C LEU A 350 -10.48 -3.33 13.49
N GLU A 351 -10.43 -4.39 12.68
CA GLU A 351 -10.52 -4.30 11.21
C GLU A 351 -11.88 -3.77 10.77
N ASN A 352 -12.96 -4.28 11.35
CA ASN A 352 -14.32 -3.78 11.10
C ASN A 352 -14.48 -2.31 11.51
N ALA A 353 -13.95 -1.93 12.68
CA ALA A 353 -13.94 -0.53 13.09
C ALA A 353 -13.19 0.35 12.07
N SER A 354 -12.01 -0.09 11.63
CA SER A 354 -11.21 0.63 10.63
C SER A 354 -11.96 0.76 9.30
N TYR A 355 -12.57 -0.33 8.83
CA TYR A 355 -13.40 -0.39 7.63
C TYR A 355 -14.60 0.57 7.69
N HIS A 356 -15.26 0.68 8.84
CA HIS A 356 -16.41 1.57 9.02
C HIS A 356 -16.00 3.04 9.13
N ILE A 357 -14.89 3.35 9.82
CA ILE A 357 -14.33 4.71 9.88
C ILE A 357 -13.94 5.19 8.48
N GLU A 358 -13.36 4.30 7.66
CA GLU A 358 -13.01 4.59 6.27
C GLU A 358 -14.23 4.94 5.41
N ARG A 359 -15.41 4.39 5.70
CA ARG A 359 -16.67 4.62 4.96
C ARG A 359 -17.56 5.71 5.55
N ASN A 360 -16.99 6.66 6.30
CA ASN A 360 -17.72 7.74 6.98
C ASN A 360 -18.78 7.25 7.98
N GLY A 361 -18.59 6.08 8.59
CA GLY A 361 -19.42 5.68 9.70
C GLY A 361 -19.27 6.62 10.89
N ASN A 362 -20.29 6.70 11.75
CA ASN A 362 -20.26 7.56 12.92
C ASN A 362 -19.19 7.05 13.92
N ALA A 363 -18.08 7.79 14.05
CA ALA A 363 -16.94 7.38 14.87
C ALA A 363 -17.31 7.10 16.34
N LYS A 364 -18.19 7.92 16.93
CA LYS A 364 -18.65 7.73 18.32
C LYS A 364 -19.32 6.37 18.50
N ILE A 365 -20.20 5.98 17.58
CA ILE A 365 -20.89 4.68 17.61
C ILE A 365 -19.88 3.54 17.41
N ILE A 366 -18.99 3.66 16.42
CA ILE A 366 -18.00 2.63 16.09
C ILE A 366 -17.05 2.37 17.27
N PHE A 367 -16.47 3.41 17.86
CA PHE A 367 -15.56 3.26 18.99
C PHE A 367 -16.26 2.80 20.27
N SER A 368 -17.53 3.18 20.46
CA SER A 368 -18.34 2.68 21.58
C SER A 368 -18.59 1.17 21.45
N ASP A 369 -19.02 0.73 20.26
CA ASP A 369 -19.24 -0.69 19.98
C ASP A 369 -17.95 -1.51 20.14
N LEU A 370 -16.86 -1.05 19.51
CA LEU A 370 -15.53 -1.67 19.65
C LEU A 370 -15.10 -1.80 21.13
N SER A 371 -15.34 -0.77 21.94
CA SER A 371 -15.01 -0.77 23.38
C SER A 371 -15.84 -1.78 24.18
N ILE A 372 -17.13 -1.92 23.85
CA ILE A 372 -18.02 -2.90 24.48
C ILE A 372 -17.60 -4.32 24.09
N GLN A 373 -17.30 -4.56 22.81
CA GLN A 373 -16.79 -5.84 22.34
C GLN A 373 -15.48 -6.20 23.06
N LEU A 374 -14.52 -5.27 23.12
CA LEU A 374 -13.25 -5.49 23.80
C LEU A 374 -13.45 -5.88 25.27
N THR A 375 -14.35 -5.20 25.98
CA THR A 375 -14.68 -5.51 27.39
C THR A 375 -15.07 -6.98 27.56
N ARG A 376 -15.80 -7.57 26.61
CA ARG A 376 -16.16 -8.99 26.64
C ARG A 376 -14.97 -9.90 26.30
N LEU A 377 -14.19 -9.54 25.28
CA LEU A 377 -13.13 -10.36 24.71
C LEU A 377 -11.90 -10.51 25.62
N ILE A 378 -11.46 -9.43 26.28
CA ILE A 378 -10.28 -9.46 27.18
C ILE A 378 -10.51 -10.25 28.46
N HIS A 379 -11.77 -10.55 28.80
CA HIS A 379 -12.13 -11.35 29.97
C HIS A 379 -12.48 -12.80 29.61
N ARG A 380 -12.36 -13.18 28.33
CA ARG A 380 -12.52 -14.56 27.92
C ARG A 380 -11.39 -15.36 28.55
N LYS A 381 -11.69 -16.55 29.07
CA LYS A 381 -10.67 -17.42 29.65
C LYS A 381 -9.89 -18.12 28.54
N GLU A 382 -8.60 -18.28 28.76
CA GLU A 382 -7.79 -19.23 28.00
C GLU A 382 -8.25 -20.63 28.39
N THR A 383 -8.80 -21.37 27.43
CA THR A 383 -9.03 -22.81 27.59
C THR A 383 -7.69 -23.47 27.32
N ILE A 384 -7.19 -24.17 28.33
CA ILE A 384 -5.96 -24.97 28.27
C ILE A 384 -6.13 -26.12 27.29
#